data_AF-D4VIK4-F1
#
_entry.id   AF-D4VIK4-F1
#
_cell.length_a   1.000
_cell.length_b   1.000
_cell.length_c   1.000
_cell.angle_alpha   90.00
_cell.angle_beta   90.00
_cell.angle_gamma   90.00
#
_symmetry.space_group_name_H-M   'P 1'
#
loop_
_entity.id
_entity.type
_entity.pdbx_description
1 polymer ?
#
loop_
_entity_poly.entity_id
_entity_poly.type
_entity_poly.pdbx_seq_one_letter_code
_entity_poly.pdbx_strand_id
1 'polypeptide(L)'
;MKNRLFYFAACVALVLSSVSCSSDDGEEEDADIPVVGKIAVSGAYNVYSHGSQGWIEADKIGIYVLSDGKPQDNLPYAPSEVAVATTTELDGKTYIVYDRDSRVTEDITLNPSSELAAGFKGGDHTIYAYTPYNAASQDYKAVALPNLAVQEYYESEFMPHRNYSFAYASATTSSYSAATVSLGEFKPLFSQITLPGAGCPDSFVGKKFTKVVVSCDHPIAYEDGATVDLSTGKISGTPINSITYNLPNGGFEITAGYFGASLETCYMMIAVPFETGLTYTYNFTLTIDGQEYTISGKPNEKMSSINNLNMYGIAGIE
;
A
#
# COMPACT_ATOMS: atom_id res chain seq x y z
N MET A 1 76.93 26.02 13.76
CA MET A 1 75.59 25.46 14.06
C MET A 1 74.62 26.65 14.04
N LYS A 2 73.58 26.80 13.22
CA LYS A 2 72.85 25.94 12.28
C LYS A 2 72.43 26.80 11.07
N ASN A 3 72.45 26.18 9.89
CA ASN A 3 71.79 26.66 8.67
C ASN A 3 70.29 26.87 8.87
N ARG A 4 69.70 27.81 8.12
CA ARG A 4 68.50 27.67 7.25
C ARG A 4 67.93 29.05 6.91
N LEU A 5 67.26 29.33 5.81
CA LEU A 5 67.16 28.78 4.45
C LEU A 5 66.15 29.75 3.77
N PHE A 6 66.59 30.39 2.70
CA PHE A 6 65.84 30.86 1.53
C PHE A 6 64.65 31.84 1.62
N TYR A 7 64.86 32.93 0.85
CA TYR A 7 63.91 33.80 0.16
C TYR A 7 62.85 33.03 -0.63
N PHE A 8 61.62 33.59 -0.74
CA PHE A 8 61.03 34.04 -2.01
C PHE A 8 59.74 34.81 -1.72
N ALA A 9 59.76 36.12 -1.93
CA ALA A 9 58.57 36.95 -2.08
C ALA A 9 58.26 37.02 -3.58
N ALA A 10 57.06 36.60 -3.98
CA ALA A 10 56.57 36.78 -5.34
C ALA A 10 55.16 37.35 -5.29
N CYS A 11 55.04 38.59 -5.76
CA CYS A 11 53.82 39.34 -5.97
C CYS A 11 52.91 38.60 -6.97
N VAL A 12 51.67 38.32 -6.59
CA VAL A 12 50.63 37.91 -7.55
C VAL A 12 49.84 39.16 -7.92
N ALA A 13 50.02 39.60 -9.17
CA ALA A 13 49.29 40.70 -9.77
C ALA A 13 47.86 40.26 -10.13
N LEU A 14 46.89 41.13 -9.81
CA LEU A 14 45.54 41.08 -10.34
C LEU A 14 45.58 41.22 -11.87
N VAL A 15 44.99 40.26 -12.58
CA VAL A 15 44.59 40.42 -13.98
C VAL A 15 43.07 40.49 -14.00
N LEU A 16 42.55 41.72 -14.07
CA LEU A 16 41.18 41.99 -14.51
C LEU A 16 41.21 41.99 -16.04
N SER A 17 40.77 40.91 -16.67
CA SER A 17 40.40 40.91 -18.09
C SER A 17 38.88 40.99 -18.20
N SER A 18 38.43 42.16 -18.61
CA SER A 18 37.08 42.45 -19.05
C SER A 18 36.82 41.90 -20.46
N VAL A 19 35.53 41.67 -20.74
CA VAL A 19 34.89 41.45 -22.05
C VAL A 19 34.91 40.01 -22.59
N SER A 20 33.77 39.32 -22.51
CA SER A 20 32.85 39.21 -23.65
C SER A 20 31.57 38.48 -23.22
N CYS A 21 30.42 39.15 -23.35
CA CYS A 21 29.12 38.49 -23.37
C CYS A 21 29.10 37.53 -24.58
N SER A 22 29.20 36.24 -24.32
CA SER A 22 28.70 35.20 -25.20
C SER A 22 27.70 34.42 -24.37
N SER A 23 26.42 34.65 -24.62
CA SER A 23 25.32 33.80 -24.17
C SER A 23 25.46 32.47 -24.91
N ASP A 24 26.32 31.63 -24.35
CA ASP A 24 26.32 30.20 -24.61
C ASP A 24 25.30 29.65 -23.60
N ASP A 25 24.03 29.62 -24.00
CA ASP A 25 22.95 28.98 -23.24
C ASP A 25 23.10 27.45 -23.35
N GLY A 26 24.30 26.97 -23.01
CA GLY A 26 24.49 25.58 -22.65
C GLY A 26 23.66 25.37 -21.40
N GLU A 27 22.75 24.40 -21.45
CA GLU A 27 22.06 23.87 -20.28
C GLU A 27 23.13 23.68 -19.19
N GLU A 28 23.14 24.55 -18.17
CA GLU A 28 23.91 24.29 -16.97
C GLU A 28 23.45 22.92 -16.50
N GLU A 29 24.34 21.94 -16.61
CA GLU A 29 24.17 20.65 -15.96
C GLU A 29 23.90 20.98 -14.50
N ASP A 30 22.63 20.93 -14.10
CA ASP A 30 22.17 21.40 -12.82
C ASP A 30 22.80 20.47 -11.78
N ALA A 31 23.95 20.88 -11.26
CA ALA A 31 24.83 20.03 -10.46
C ALA A 31 24.02 19.43 -9.31
N ASP A 32 24.04 18.10 -9.18
CA ASP A 32 23.27 17.46 -8.12
C ASP A 32 23.83 17.91 -6.76
N ILE A 33 22.99 18.60 -5.98
CA ILE A 33 23.39 19.12 -4.68
C ILE A 33 23.57 17.93 -3.74
N PRO A 34 24.71 17.81 -3.04
CA PRO A 34 24.94 16.69 -2.15
C PRO A 34 23.95 16.71 -0.98
N VAL A 35 23.60 15.51 -0.51
CA VAL A 35 22.81 15.35 0.71
C VAL A 35 23.59 15.89 1.91
N VAL A 36 23.00 16.81 2.68
CA VAL A 36 23.64 17.47 3.83
C VAL A 36 23.24 16.87 5.18
N GLY A 37 22.30 15.92 5.19
CA GLY A 37 21.90 15.15 6.36
C GLY A 37 20.64 14.32 6.11
N LYS A 38 20.27 13.45 7.05
CA LYS A 38 19.11 12.55 6.88
C LYS A 38 17.80 13.27 7.23
N ILE A 39 16.76 13.01 6.46
CA ILE A 39 15.37 13.31 6.81
C ILE A 39 14.84 12.12 7.61
N ALA A 40 14.60 12.33 8.90
CA ALA A 40 13.84 11.37 9.70
C ALA A 40 12.36 11.48 9.32
N VAL A 41 11.70 10.35 9.12
CA VAL A 41 10.28 10.29 8.74
C VAL A 41 9.50 9.37 9.67
N SER A 42 8.22 9.67 9.85
CA SER A 42 7.27 8.83 10.57
C SER A 42 5.96 8.71 9.80
N GLY A 43 5.17 7.68 10.07
CA GLY A 43 3.83 7.56 9.51
C GLY A 43 2.94 6.59 10.28
N ALA A 44 1.64 6.83 10.18
CA ALA A 44 0.60 5.95 10.71
C ALA A 44 0.02 5.08 9.60
N TYR A 45 -0.36 3.85 9.92
CA TYR A 45 -1.10 2.99 9.00
C TYR A 45 -2.14 2.21 9.79
N ASN A 46 -3.38 2.22 9.32
CA ASN A 46 -4.48 1.52 9.95
C ASN A 46 -5.19 0.64 8.92
N VAL A 47 -5.25 -0.66 9.21
CA VAL A 47 -5.85 -1.65 8.33
C VAL A 47 -6.83 -2.51 9.11
N TYR A 48 -7.94 -2.84 8.45
CA TYR A 48 -8.95 -3.72 9.00
C TYR A 48 -8.46 -5.17 9.06
N SER A 49 -8.61 -5.78 10.24
CA SER A 49 -8.35 -7.19 10.51
C SER A 49 -9.25 -7.64 11.66
N HIS A 50 -10.56 -7.76 11.38
CA HIS A 50 -11.60 -7.93 12.43
C HIS A 50 -11.47 -6.91 13.57
N GLY A 51 -11.14 -5.69 13.20
CA GLY A 51 -10.64 -4.67 14.11
C GLY A 51 -9.53 -3.87 13.43
N SER A 52 -8.69 -3.22 14.22
CA SER A 52 -7.54 -2.47 13.75
C SER A 52 -6.26 -3.27 14.00
N GLN A 53 -5.25 -3.13 13.13
CA GLN A 53 -3.98 -3.87 13.23
C GLN A 53 -2.78 -2.94 13.07
N GLY A 54 -2.73 -2.24 11.94
CA GLY A 54 -1.67 -1.31 11.58
C GLY A 54 -0.47 -1.98 10.92
N TRP A 55 0.75 -1.57 11.29
CA TRP A 55 2.00 -2.05 10.70
C TRP A 55 2.33 -3.50 11.09
N ILE A 56 2.87 -4.29 10.16
CA ILE A 56 3.37 -5.65 10.40
C ILE A 56 4.82 -5.84 9.93
N GLU A 57 5.49 -6.90 10.39
CA GLU A 57 6.89 -7.19 10.05
C GLU A 57 7.14 -7.30 8.53
N ALA A 58 6.15 -7.76 7.78
CA ALA A 58 6.25 -7.89 6.33
C ALA A 58 6.14 -6.55 5.57
N ASP A 59 5.65 -5.48 6.23
CA ASP A 59 5.45 -4.20 5.57
C ASP A 59 6.78 -3.54 5.20
N LYS A 60 6.87 -3.07 3.96
CA LYS A 60 7.98 -2.29 3.44
C LYS A 60 7.42 -1.08 2.71
N ILE A 61 8.09 0.06 2.89
CA ILE A 61 7.67 1.36 2.38
C ILE A 61 8.68 1.82 1.33
N GLY A 62 8.21 2.34 0.19
CA GLY A 62 9.05 3.09 -0.75
C GLY A 62 8.90 4.59 -0.51
N ILE A 63 10.01 5.31 -0.44
CA ILE A 63 10.03 6.75 -0.22
C ILE A 63 10.72 7.47 -1.39
N TYR A 64 10.02 8.45 -1.96
CA TYR A 64 10.57 9.42 -2.89
C TYR A 64 10.71 10.77 -2.18
N VAL A 65 11.85 11.43 -2.37
CA VAL A 65 12.06 12.81 -1.90
C VAL A 65 12.39 13.69 -3.08
N LEU A 66 11.51 14.64 -3.39
CA LEU A 66 11.77 15.66 -4.38
C LEU A 66 12.37 16.88 -3.70
N SER A 67 13.58 17.24 -4.08
CA SER A 67 14.25 18.48 -3.66
C SER A 67 14.38 19.41 -4.85
N ASP A 68 13.65 20.53 -4.85
CA ASP A 68 13.54 21.44 -6.00
C ASP A 68 13.23 20.71 -7.33
N GLY A 69 12.42 19.65 -7.26
CA GLY A 69 12.02 18.84 -8.41
C GLY A 69 12.98 17.70 -8.79
N LYS A 70 14.17 17.60 -8.19
CA LYS A 70 15.09 16.47 -8.37
C LYS A 70 14.80 15.36 -7.35
N PRO A 71 14.54 14.12 -7.79
CA PRO A 71 14.13 13.08 -6.87
C PRO A 71 15.32 12.32 -6.26
N GLN A 72 15.14 11.84 -5.04
CA GLN A 72 15.84 10.71 -4.45
C GLN A 72 14.88 9.53 -4.52
N ASP A 73 15.19 8.55 -5.37
CA ASP A 73 14.20 7.61 -5.86
C ASP A 73 14.01 6.39 -4.96
N ASN A 74 12.74 6.12 -4.65
CA ASN A 74 12.22 4.85 -4.13
C ASN A 74 13.07 4.19 -3.04
N LEU A 75 13.47 4.97 -2.03
CA LEU A 75 14.29 4.52 -0.93
C LEU A 75 13.50 3.53 -0.06
N PRO A 76 14.04 2.33 0.25
CA PRO A 76 13.32 1.32 1.00
C PRO A 76 13.34 1.62 2.50
N TYR A 77 12.18 1.58 3.13
CA TYR A 77 11.96 1.83 4.55
C TYR A 77 11.12 0.71 5.18
N ALA A 78 11.22 0.59 6.49
CA ALA A 78 10.43 -0.35 7.30
C ALA A 78 9.91 0.35 8.55
N PRO A 79 8.74 -0.04 9.08
CA PRO A 79 8.24 0.49 10.34
C PRO A 79 9.18 0.15 11.51
N SER A 80 9.36 1.08 12.46
CA SER A 80 10.18 0.84 13.66
C SER A 80 9.51 -0.09 14.68
N GLU A 81 8.18 -0.16 14.64
CA GLU A 81 7.33 -0.94 15.54
C GLU A 81 6.29 -1.67 14.69
N VAL A 82 5.94 -2.88 15.06
CA VAL A 82 5.00 -3.72 14.32
C VAL A 82 4.08 -4.46 15.28
N ALA A 83 2.86 -4.74 14.83
CA ALA A 83 1.91 -5.53 15.58
C ALA A 83 2.45 -6.94 15.83
N VAL A 84 2.28 -7.43 17.05
CA VAL A 84 2.79 -8.75 17.44
C VAL A 84 1.78 -9.81 17.02
N ALA A 85 2.24 -10.73 16.19
CA ALA A 85 1.48 -11.89 15.76
C ALA A 85 1.76 -13.11 16.65
N THR A 86 0.72 -13.92 16.86
CA THR A 86 0.83 -15.28 17.38
C THR A 86 0.13 -16.23 16.41
N THR A 87 0.46 -17.52 16.47
CA THR A 87 -0.24 -18.55 15.70
C THR A 87 -1.17 -19.32 16.61
N THR A 88 -2.40 -19.54 16.17
CA THR A 88 -3.38 -20.41 16.86
C THR A 88 -3.84 -21.52 15.93
N GLU A 89 -4.13 -22.68 16.50
CA GLU A 89 -4.75 -23.80 15.77
C GLU A 89 -6.27 -23.75 15.98
N LEU A 90 -7.02 -23.78 14.89
CA LEU A 90 -8.48 -23.90 14.90
C LEU A 90 -8.89 -24.85 13.78
N ASP A 91 -9.63 -25.91 14.13
CA ASP A 91 -10.12 -26.93 13.19
C ASP A 91 -9.02 -27.55 12.29
N GLY A 92 -7.81 -27.73 12.85
CA GLY A 92 -6.66 -28.29 12.14
C GLY A 92 -6.00 -27.33 11.14
N LYS A 93 -6.32 -26.04 11.22
CA LYS A 93 -5.68 -24.97 10.45
C LYS A 93 -4.94 -24.02 11.40
N THR A 94 -3.75 -23.60 10.97
CA THR A 94 -2.95 -22.57 11.64
C THR A 94 -3.37 -21.18 11.17
N TYR A 95 -3.79 -20.34 12.10
CA TYR A 95 -4.12 -18.93 11.85
C TYR A 95 -3.14 -18.01 12.55
N ILE A 96 -2.73 -16.96 11.84
CA ILE A 96 -2.02 -15.82 12.38
C ILE A 96 -3.05 -14.87 13.00
N VAL A 97 -2.85 -14.55 14.27
CA VAL A 97 -3.71 -13.63 15.03
C VAL A 97 -2.83 -12.59 15.68
N TYR A 98 -3.19 -11.32 15.49
CA TYR A 98 -2.49 -10.19 16.09
C TYR A 98 -3.06 -9.90 17.47
N ASP A 99 -2.18 -9.70 18.45
CA ASP A 99 -2.60 -9.31 19.79
C ASP A 99 -3.26 -7.93 19.71
N ARG A 100 -4.51 -7.85 20.18
CA ARG A 100 -5.32 -6.63 20.17
C ARG A 100 -4.64 -5.48 20.92
N ASP A 101 -3.87 -5.80 21.95
CA ASP A 101 -3.20 -4.78 22.76
C ASP A 101 -1.82 -4.40 22.16
N SER A 102 -1.40 -5.06 21.08
CA SER A 102 -0.14 -4.82 20.35
C SER A 102 -0.31 -4.04 19.04
N ARG A 103 -1.51 -3.50 18.75
CA ARG A 103 -1.79 -2.76 17.51
C ARG A 103 -0.83 -1.58 17.35
N VAL A 104 -0.29 -1.40 16.15
CA VAL A 104 0.64 -0.30 15.82
C VAL A 104 0.02 0.58 14.76
N THR A 105 -0.96 1.38 15.19
CA THR A 105 -1.80 2.22 14.31
C THR A 105 -1.49 3.70 14.43
N GLU A 106 -0.69 4.07 15.43
CA GLU A 106 -0.24 5.43 15.66
C GLU A 106 0.92 5.80 14.71
N ASP A 107 1.29 7.08 14.74
CA ASP A 107 2.43 7.60 14.00
C ASP A 107 3.75 7.09 14.60
N ILE A 108 4.46 6.25 13.84
CA ILE A 108 5.72 5.63 14.27
C ILE A 108 6.86 5.98 13.32
N THR A 109 8.10 5.87 13.82
CA THR A 109 9.29 6.11 13.00
C THR A 109 9.36 5.09 11.88
N LEU A 110 9.72 5.54 10.68
CA LEU A 110 10.05 4.67 9.56
C LEU A 110 11.58 4.68 9.38
N ASN A 111 12.19 3.51 9.46
CA ASN A 111 13.63 3.34 9.40
C ASN A 111 14.08 2.96 7.98
N PRO A 112 15.17 3.55 7.46
CA PRO A 112 15.77 3.09 6.22
C PRO A 112 16.14 1.61 6.32
N SER A 113 15.77 0.82 5.32
CA SER A 113 16.13 -0.59 5.20
C SER A 113 17.45 -0.82 4.46
N SER A 114 18.14 0.26 4.08
CA SER A 114 19.42 0.25 3.38
C SER A 114 20.36 1.34 3.91
N GLU A 115 21.60 1.36 3.44
CA GLU A 115 22.54 2.46 3.74
C GLU A 115 22.07 3.80 3.16
N LEU A 116 21.30 3.76 2.07
CA LEU A 116 20.66 4.93 1.47
C LEU A 116 19.40 5.29 2.25
N ALA A 117 19.30 6.57 2.61
CA ALA A 117 18.20 7.14 3.37
C ALA A 117 17.82 8.49 2.78
N ALA A 118 16.57 8.90 2.97
CA ALA A 118 16.05 10.20 2.58
C ALA A 118 16.96 11.29 3.16
N GLY A 119 17.38 12.21 2.30
CA GLY A 119 18.36 13.24 2.63
C GLY A 119 17.87 14.64 2.36
N PHE A 120 18.28 15.60 3.18
CA PHE A 120 18.10 17.02 2.89
C PHE A 120 19.07 17.44 1.76
N LYS A 121 18.54 18.14 0.76
CA LYS A 121 19.30 18.88 -0.25
C LYS A 121 18.97 20.38 -0.13
N GLY A 122 19.46 21.21 -1.03
CA GLY A 122 19.00 22.60 -1.11
C GLY A 122 17.50 22.68 -1.39
N GLY A 123 16.85 23.71 -0.85
CA GLY A 123 15.46 24.07 -1.17
C GLY A 123 14.38 23.28 -0.43
N ASP A 124 13.17 23.34 -0.98
CA ASP A 124 11.98 22.70 -0.41
C ASP A 124 11.95 21.22 -0.79
N HIS A 125 11.38 20.40 0.09
CA HIS A 125 11.27 18.96 -0.08
C HIS A 125 9.82 18.51 -0.03
N THR A 126 9.42 17.75 -1.05
CA THR A 126 8.16 16.99 -1.04
C THR A 126 8.49 15.51 -0.92
N ILE A 127 7.90 14.85 0.07
CA ILE A 127 8.14 13.44 0.36
C ILE A 127 6.87 12.69 -0.02
N TYR A 128 7.01 11.67 -0.87
CA TYR A 128 5.95 10.70 -1.17
C TYR A 128 6.35 9.35 -0.63
N ALA A 129 5.43 8.67 0.05
CA ALA A 129 5.65 7.33 0.56
C ALA A 129 4.50 6.41 0.17
N TYR A 130 4.78 5.13 -0.07
CA TYR A 130 3.77 4.14 -0.39
C TYR A 130 4.12 2.76 0.15
N THR A 131 3.10 1.93 0.35
CA THR A 131 3.21 0.52 0.71
C THR A 131 2.17 -0.28 -0.09
N PRO A 132 2.47 -1.51 -0.57
CA PRO A 132 3.73 -2.22 -0.41
C PRO A 132 4.85 -1.68 -1.31
N TYR A 133 6.09 -1.69 -0.80
CA TYR A 133 7.28 -1.32 -1.56
C TYR A 133 7.48 -2.20 -2.79
N ASN A 134 7.75 -1.56 -3.93
CA ASN A 134 8.15 -2.22 -5.16
C ASN A 134 9.51 -1.68 -5.63
N ALA A 135 10.56 -2.49 -5.55
CA ALA A 135 11.92 -2.10 -5.95
C ALA A 135 12.05 -1.73 -7.44
N ALA A 136 11.14 -2.22 -8.30
CA ALA A 136 11.13 -1.88 -9.73
C ALA A 136 10.50 -0.51 -10.01
N SER A 137 9.84 0.12 -9.04
CA SER A 137 9.26 1.46 -9.19
C SER A 137 10.37 2.50 -9.30
N GLN A 138 10.37 3.30 -10.37
CA GLN A 138 11.40 4.31 -10.66
C GLN A 138 10.85 5.74 -10.66
N ASP A 139 9.53 5.91 -10.73
CA ASP A 139 8.88 7.21 -10.86
C ASP A 139 7.70 7.28 -9.90
N TYR A 140 7.71 8.29 -9.03
CA TYR A 140 6.62 8.56 -8.09
C TYR A 140 5.29 8.87 -8.79
N LYS A 141 5.31 9.25 -10.08
CA LYS A 141 4.11 9.47 -10.90
C LYS A 141 3.58 8.20 -11.57
N ALA A 142 4.32 7.10 -11.51
CA ALA A 142 3.98 5.85 -12.19
C ALA A 142 4.32 4.63 -11.34
N VAL A 143 3.96 4.67 -10.06
CA VAL A 143 4.18 3.54 -9.15
C VAL A 143 3.26 2.39 -9.54
N ALA A 144 3.82 1.21 -9.78
CA ALA A 144 3.04 0.03 -10.14
C ALA A 144 2.08 -0.37 -9.03
N LEU A 145 0.83 -0.62 -9.40
CA LEU A 145 -0.21 -1.10 -8.51
C LEU A 145 -0.25 -2.64 -8.48
N PRO A 146 -0.67 -3.26 -7.36
CA PRO A 146 -0.99 -4.68 -7.33
C PRO A 146 -2.04 -5.06 -8.38
N ASN A 147 -1.85 -6.20 -9.04
CA ASN A 147 -2.86 -6.78 -9.90
C ASN A 147 -3.97 -7.43 -9.05
N LEU A 148 -5.18 -6.88 -9.14
CA LEU A 148 -6.35 -7.36 -8.39
C LEU A 148 -7.29 -8.24 -9.21
N ALA A 149 -7.02 -8.41 -10.52
CA ALA A 149 -7.91 -9.14 -11.42
C ALA A 149 -8.14 -10.60 -10.97
N VAL A 150 -7.10 -11.20 -10.39
CA VAL A 150 -7.15 -12.53 -9.78
C VAL A 150 -6.49 -12.47 -8.40
N GLN A 151 -7.22 -12.87 -7.38
CA GLN A 151 -6.78 -12.92 -6.00
C GLN A 151 -6.90 -14.34 -5.46
N GLU A 152 -5.92 -14.73 -4.66
CA GLU A 152 -5.90 -16.04 -4.00
C GLU A 152 -6.38 -15.89 -2.55
N TYR A 153 -7.10 -16.90 -2.08
CA TYR A 153 -7.51 -16.99 -0.69
C TYR A 153 -6.31 -17.07 0.24
N TYR A 154 -6.32 -16.24 1.30
CA TYR A 154 -5.26 -16.26 2.29
C TYR A 154 -5.64 -17.18 3.46
N GLU A 155 -5.05 -18.38 3.48
CA GLU A 155 -5.40 -19.42 4.47
C GLU A 155 -5.07 -19.06 5.92
N SER A 156 -4.05 -18.23 6.12
CA SER A 156 -3.48 -18.00 7.44
C SER A 156 -4.10 -16.80 8.16
N GLU A 157 -4.84 -15.92 7.51
CA GLU A 157 -5.38 -14.71 8.16
C GLU A 157 -6.81 -14.41 7.71
N PHE A 158 -7.54 -13.71 8.57
CA PHE A 158 -8.91 -13.27 8.30
C PHE A 158 -8.96 -11.92 7.56
N MET A 159 -8.10 -11.77 6.55
CA MET A 159 -7.99 -10.59 5.69
C MET A 159 -7.44 -10.97 4.31
N PRO A 160 -7.52 -10.09 3.30
CA PRO A 160 -6.86 -10.31 2.03
C PRO A 160 -5.34 -10.30 2.21
N HIS A 161 -4.62 -10.96 1.30
CA HIS A 161 -3.16 -10.92 1.31
C HIS A 161 -2.65 -9.47 1.23
N ARG A 162 -1.69 -9.09 2.09
CA ARG A 162 -1.18 -7.71 2.19
C ARG A 162 -0.67 -7.16 0.87
N ASN A 163 -0.11 -8.02 0.01
CA ASN A 163 0.36 -7.66 -1.33
C ASN A 163 -0.73 -7.16 -2.29
N TYR A 164 -2.02 -7.40 -2.01
CA TYR A 164 -3.13 -6.84 -2.77
C TYR A 164 -3.57 -5.47 -2.26
N SER A 165 -3.02 -5.00 -1.14
CA SER A 165 -3.32 -3.66 -0.61
C SER A 165 -2.44 -2.60 -1.27
N PHE A 166 -2.88 -1.33 -1.22
CA PHE A 166 -2.04 -0.20 -1.58
C PHE A 166 -2.45 1.02 -0.77
N ALA A 167 -1.48 1.68 -0.14
CA ALA A 167 -1.68 2.92 0.58
C ALA A 167 -0.49 3.88 0.38
N TYR A 168 -0.76 5.18 0.47
CA TYR A 168 0.25 6.22 0.25
C TYR A 168 0.05 7.41 1.19
N ALA A 169 1.15 8.13 1.43
CA ALA A 169 1.19 9.32 2.26
C ALA A 169 2.15 10.34 1.66
N SER A 170 2.03 11.60 2.07
CA SER A 170 2.93 12.66 1.62
C SER A 170 3.07 13.77 2.64
N ALA A 171 4.25 14.38 2.68
CA ALA A 171 4.52 15.56 3.50
C ALA A 171 5.46 16.54 2.78
N THR A 172 5.58 17.74 3.33
CA THR A 172 6.55 18.75 2.87
C THR A 172 7.42 19.24 4.02
N THR A 173 8.65 19.63 3.72
CA THR A 173 9.56 20.28 4.65
C THR A 173 10.52 21.19 3.88
N SER A 174 10.93 22.32 4.45
CA SER A 174 11.65 23.40 3.73
C SER A 174 13.05 23.71 4.26
N SER A 175 13.46 23.06 5.35
CA SER A 175 14.78 23.32 5.94
C SER A 175 15.33 22.10 6.65
N TYR A 176 16.66 22.00 6.67
CA TYR A 176 17.35 21.02 7.47
C TYR A 176 16.86 21.09 8.91
N SER A 177 16.34 19.97 9.41
CA SER A 177 15.79 19.84 10.74
C SER A 177 16.15 18.49 11.32
N ALA A 178 16.43 18.47 12.62
CA ALA A 178 16.54 17.23 13.39
C ALA A 178 15.16 16.67 13.79
N ALA A 179 14.08 17.42 13.56
CA ALA A 179 12.73 16.96 13.85
C ALA A 179 12.28 15.94 12.80
N THR A 180 11.61 14.88 13.26
CA THR A 180 10.96 13.89 12.39
C THR A 180 9.83 14.53 11.61
N VAL A 181 9.81 14.30 10.29
CA VAL A 181 8.72 14.72 9.40
C VAL A 181 7.65 13.64 9.42
N SER A 182 6.49 13.97 9.99
CA SER A 182 5.32 13.08 9.93
C SER A 182 4.71 13.10 8.53
N LEU A 183 4.54 11.91 7.95
CA LEU A 183 3.81 11.69 6.71
C LEU A 183 2.30 11.65 6.94
N GLY A 184 1.86 11.61 8.20
CA GLY A 184 0.47 11.37 8.58
C GLY A 184 0.03 9.92 8.35
N GLU A 185 -1.29 9.72 8.22
CA GLU A 185 -1.87 8.41 7.95
C GLU A 185 -1.73 8.04 6.47
N PHE A 186 -1.25 6.83 6.21
CA PHE A 186 -1.22 6.21 4.89
C PHE A 186 -2.65 5.97 4.41
N LYS A 187 -3.03 6.70 3.37
CA LYS A 187 -4.37 6.68 2.78
C LYS A 187 -4.49 5.46 1.86
N PRO A 188 -5.44 4.54 2.12
CA PRO A 188 -5.67 3.43 1.21
C PRO A 188 -6.29 3.93 -0.10
N LEU A 189 -5.77 3.44 -1.23
CA LEU A 189 -6.44 3.60 -2.53
C LEU A 189 -7.47 2.50 -2.79
N PHE A 190 -7.25 1.35 -2.17
CA PHE A 190 -8.05 0.16 -2.36
C PHE A 190 -8.83 -0.12 -1.08
N SER A 191 -10.06 -0.60 -1.21
CA SER A 191 -10.84 -1.07 -0.08
C SER A 191 -10.84 -2.59 0.00
N GLN A 192 -10.85 -3.10 1.24
CA GLN A 192 -11.22 -4.47 1.47
C GLN A 192 -12.73 -4.60 1.23
N ILE A 193 -13.15 -5.70 0.61
CA ILE A 193 -14.54 -6.14 0.57
C ILE A 193 -14.65 -7.50 1.28
N THR A 194 -15.42 -7.53 2.35
CA THR A 194 -15.72 -8.76 3.09
C THR A 194 -17.09 -9.25 2.66
N LEU A 195 -17.14 -10.48 2.17
CA LEU A 195 -18.35 -11.27 2.03
C LEU A 195 -18.45 -12.21 3.24
N PRO A 196 -19.25 -11.86 4.28
CA PRO A 196 -19.52 -12.80 5.37
C PRO A 196 -20.15 -14.07 4.82
N GLY A 197 -20.02 -15.18 5.55
CA GLY A 197 -20.60 -16.47 5.16
C GLY A 197 -22.06 -16.34 4.74
N ALA A 198 -22.30 -16.43 3.43
CA ALA A 198 -23.63 -16.27 2.86
C ALA A 198 -24.44 -17.54 3.16
N GLY A 199 -25.67 -17.37 3.66
CA GLY A 199 -26.58 -18.48 3.86
C GLY A 199 -26.90 -19.18 2.54
N CYS A 200 -27.10 -20.48 2.58
CA CYS A 200 -27.47 -21.28 1.41
C CYS A 200 -28.40 -22.44 1.82
N PRO A 201 -29.07 -23.10 0.87
CA PRO A 201 -29.96 -24.21 1.20
C PRO A 201 -29.18 -25.38 1.80
N ASP A 202 -29.79 -26.10 2.77
CA ASP A 202 -29.18 -27.28 3.39
C ASP A 202 -28.84 -28.39 2.37
N SER A 203 -29.46 -28.36 1.18
CA SER A 203 -29.10 -29.26 0.07
C SER A 203 -27.69 -29.04 -0.48
N PHE A 204 -27.00 -27.98 -0.08
CA PHE A 204 -25.63 -27.69 -0.46
C PHE A 204 -24.61 -28.24 0.55
N VAL A 205 -25.04 -28.73 1.71
CA VAL A 205 -24.14 -29.37 2.68
C VAL A 205 -23.38 -30.52 2.01
N GLY A 206 -22.05 -30.54 2.18
CA GLY A 206 -21.14 -31.50 1.56
C GLY A 206 -20.69 -31.15 0.14
N LYS A 207 -21.26 -30.12 -0.50
CA LYS A 207 -20.79 -29.60 -1.79
C LYS A 207 -19.54 -28.73 -1.61
N LYS A 208 -18.76 -28.56 -2.68
CA LYS A 208 -17.54 -27.73 -2.69
C LYS A 208 -17.81 -26.35 -3.26
N PHE A 209 -17.59 -25.32 -2.44
CA PHE A 209 -17.53 -23.92 -2.83
C PHE A 209 -16.10 -23.57 -3.24
N THR A 210 -15.88 -23.20 -4.51
CA THR A 210 -14.52 -23.22 -5.10
C THR A 210 -14.02 -21.88 -5.62
N LYS A 211 -14.91 -20.93 -5.90
CA LYS A 211 -14.56 -19.66 -6.54
C LYS A 211 -15.62 -18.60 -6.26
N VAL A 212 -15.17 -17.36 -6.14
CA VAL A 212 -16.02 -16.17 -6.14
C VAL A 212 -15.57 -15.26 -7.28
N VAL A 213 -16.53 -14.71 -8.02
CA VAL A 213 -16.29 -13.58 -8.91
C VAL A 213 -17.07 -12.39 -8.35
N VAL A 214 -16.36 -11.34 -7.98
CA VAL A 214 -16.99 -10.08 -7.58
C VAL A 214 -17.10 -9.21 -8.81
N SER A 215 -18.28 -8.63 -9.05
CA SER A 215 -18.49 -7.70 -10.16
C SER A 215 -19.37 -6.52 -9.77
N CYS A 216 -19.22 -5.42 -10.50
CA CYS A 216 -19.97 -4.19 -10.33
C CYS A 216 -20.21 -3.52 -11.69
N ASP A 217 -21.24 -2.69 -11.79
CA ASP A 217 -21.46 -1.83 -12.96
C ASP A 217 -20.42 -0.70 -13.07
N HIS A 218 -19.73 -0.40 -11.97
CA HIS A 218 -18.58 0.48 -11.91
C HIS A 218 -17.24 -0.30 -11.95
N PRO A 219 -16.14 0.33 -12.39
CA PRO A 219 -14.80 -0.23 -12.25
C PRO A 219 -14.47 -0.54 -10.78
N ILE A 220 -13.92 -1.73 -10.53
CA ILE A 220 -13.50 -2.19 -9.19
C ILE A 220 -12.05 -2.70 -9.15
N ALA A 221 -11.39 -2.76 -10.29
CA ALA A 221 -9.97 -3.09 -10.43
C ALA A 221 -9.44 -2.53 -11.76
N TYR A 222 -8.19 -2.83 -12.07
CA TYR A 222 -7.56 -2.50 -13.34
C TYR A 222 -6.88 -3.74 -13.91
N GLU A 223 -6.68 -3.76 -15.23
CA GLU A 223 -5.80 -4.74 -15.88
C GLU A 223 -4.37 -4.66 -15.33
N ASP A 224 -3.62 -5.74 -15.50
CA ASP A 224 -2.22 -5.82 -15.08
C ASP A 224 -1.37 -4.69 -15.70
N GLY A 225 -0.42 -4.17 -14.92
CA GLY A 225 0.43 -3.04 -15.32
C GLY A 225 -0.16 -1.65 -15.06
N ALA A 226 -1.29 -1.55 -14.34
CA ALA A 226 -1.79 -0.26 -13.87
C ALA A 226 -0.79 0.43 -12.92
N THR A 227 -0.75 1.75 -12.96
CA THR A 227 0.13 2.57 -12.11
C THR A 227 -0.63 3.70 -11.42
N VAL A 228 -0.04 4.28 -10.39
CA VAL A 228 -0.55 5.46 -9.70
C VAL A 228 0.47 6.58 -9.64
N ASP A 229 -0.02 7.81 -9.81
CA ASP A 229 0.72 9.03 -9.50
C ASP A 229 0.52 9.39 -8.02
N LEU A 230 1.56 9.25 -7.20
CA LEU A 230 1.50 9.53 -5.76
C LEU A 230 1.21 11.00 -5.43
N SER A 231 1.45 11.93 -6.37
CA SER A 231 1.18 13.35 -6.16
C SER A 231 -0.29 13.72 -6.34
N THR A 232 -1.05 12.90 -7.08
CA THR A 232 -2.46 13.15 -7.40
C THR A 232 -3.40 12.04 -6.93
N GLY A 233 -2.87 10.86 -6.62
CA GLY A 233 -3.64 9.63 -6.38
C GLY A 233 -4.30 9.07 -7.65
N LYS A 234 -3.99 9.62 -8.83
CA LYS A 234 -4.64 9.22 -10.08
C LYS A 234 -4.06 7.91 -10.60
N ILE A 235 -4.94 6.96 -10.88
CA ILE A 235 -4.58 5.67 -11.48
C ILE A 235 -4.57 5.79 -13.01
N SER A 236 -3.55 5.19 -13.63
CA SER A 236 -3.45 5.00 -15.08
C SER A 236 -3.47 3.51 -15.40
N GLY A 237 -4.42 3.08 -16.23
CA GLY A 237 -4.60 1.68 -16.61
C GLY A 237 -5.99 1.43 -17.20
N THR A 238 -6.22 0.25 -17.74
CA THR A 238 -7.54 -0.14 -18.23
C THR A 238 -8.42 -0.57 -17.05
N PRO A 239 -9.54 0.11 -16.77
CA PRO A 239 -10.45 -0.30 -15.70
C PRO A 239 -11.14 -1.63 -16.04
N ILE A 240 -11.34 -2.46 -15.02
CA ILE A 240 -12.14 -3.70 -15.11
C ILE A 240 -13.23 -3.71 -14.03
N ASN A 241 -14.34 -4.33 -14.36
CA ASN A 241 -15.56 -4.34 -13.56
C ASN A 241 -15.76 -5.64 -12.77
N SER A 242 -14.79 -6.56 -12.84
CA SER A 242 -14.86 -7.85 -12.16
C SER A 242 -13.49 -8.32 -11.71
N ILE A 243 -13.44 -9.01 -10.57
CA ILE A 243 -12.26 -9.72 -10.07
C ILE A 243 -12.63 -11.17 -9.77
N THR A 244 -11.67 -12.08 -9.92
CA THR A 244 -11.80 -13.49 -9.52
C THR A 244 -11.07 -13.72 -8.21
N TYR A 245 -11.72 -14.41 -7.28
CA TYR A 245 -11.14 -14.87 -6.03
C TYR A 245 -11.18 -16.40 -5.97
N ASN A 246 -9.99 -16.99 -5.96
CA ASN A 246 -9.81 -18.44 -5.99
C ASN A 246 -9.71 -18.99 -4.57
N LEU A 247 -10.51 -20.02 -4.27
CA LEU A 247 -10.45 -20.72 -3.00
C LEU A 247 -9.42 -21.85 -3.09
N PRO A 248 -8.72 -22.16 -1.99
CA PRO A 248 -7.56 -23.04 -2.04
C PRO A 248 -8.01 -24.50 -2.12
N ASN A 249 -7.09 -25.39 -2.51
CA ASN A 249 -7.25 -26.84 -2.43
C ASN A 249 -8.54 -27.39 -3.09
N GLY A 250 -9.03 -26.73 -4.14
CA GLY A 250 -10.26 -27.12 -4.83
C GLY A 250 -11.56 -26.70 -4.14
N GLY A 251 -11.47 -25.83 -3.12
CA GLY A 251 -12.59 -25.20 -2.45
C GLY A 251 -12.89 -25.72 -1.04
N PHE A 252 -13.80 -25.01 -0.37
CA PHE A 252 -14.28 -25.36 0.97
C PHE A 252 -15.54 -26.21 0.90
N GLU A 253 -15.65 -27.17 1.80
CA GLU A 253 -16.89 -27.92 1.96
C GLU A 253 -17.91 -27.07 2.70
N ILE A 254 -19.13 -27.02 2.17
CA ILE A 254 -20.23 -26.33 2.83
C ILE A 254 -20.70 -27.19 4.00
N THR A 255 -20.71 -26.60 5.18
CA THR A 255 -21.17 -27.25 6.41
C THR A 255 -22.39 -26.52 6.97
N ALA A 256 -23.20 -27.23 7.77
CA ALA A 256 -24.33 -26.65 8.46
C ALA A 256 -23.94 -26.31 9.91
N GLY A 257 -24.14 -25.04 10.28
CA GLY A 257 -23.98 -24.57 11.65
C GLY A 257 -25.34 -24.38 12.35
N TYR A 258 -25.29 -23.72 13.51
CA TYR A 258 -26.50 -23.37 14.28
C TYR A 258 -27.51 -22.52 13.48
N PHE A 259 -27.03 -21.73 12.52
CA PHE A 259 -27.84 -20.84 11.69
C PHE A 259 -28.16 -21.43 10.29
N GLY A 260 -27.91 -22.72 10.07
CA GLY A 260 -28.09 -23.39 8.78
C GLY A 260 -26.79 -23.52 7.98
N ALA A 261 -26.90 -23.97 6.73
CA ALA A 261 -25.76 -24.06 5.80
C ALA A 261 -25.27 -22.67 5.35
N SER A 262 -23.95 -22.47 5.38
CA SER A 262 -23.33 -21.22 4.95
C SER A 262 -22.02 -21.46 4.21
N LEU A 263 -21.70 -20.53 3.32
CA LEU A 263 -20.40 -20.49 2.64
C LEU A 263 -19.29 -19.96 3.57
N GLU A 264 -18.05 -20.24 3.20
CA GLU A 264 -16.88 -19.66 3.87
C GLU A 264 -16.83 -18.14 3.69
N THR A 265 -16.37 -17.42 4.72
CA THR A 265 -16.21 -15.97 4.63
C THR A 265 -15.06 -15.63 3.69
N CYS A 266 -15.28 -14.67 2.78
CA CYS A 266 -14.27 -14.25 1.81
C CYS A 266 -13.81 -12.82 2.07
N TYR A 267 -12.49 -12.61 2.00
CA TYR A 267 -11.85 -11.30 2.17
C TYR A 267 -11.08 -10.97 0.90
N MET A 268 -11.50 -9.93 0.19
CA MET A 268 -10.92 -9.53 -1.10
C MET A 268 -10.54 -8.04 -1.08
N MET A 269 -9.68 -7.62 -2.00
CA MET A 269 -9.39 -6.20 -2.25
C MET A 269 -10.04 -5.72 -3.54
N ILE A 270 -10.52 -4.48 -3.56
CA ILE A 270 -10.96 -3.79 -4.77
C ILE A 270 -10.29 -2.42 -4.88
N ALA A 271 -9.98 -1.97 -6.09
CA ALA A 271 -9.37 -0.68 -6.36
C ALA A 271 -10.39 0.47 -6.36
N VAL A 272 -11.19 0.55 -5.29
CA VAL A 272 -12.21 1.58 -5.08
C VAL A 272 -11.99 2.21 -3.71
N PRO A 273 -11.97 3.55 -3.59
CA PRO A 273 -11.94 4.21 -2.29
C PRO A 273 -13.18 3.89 -1.45
N PHE A 274 -13.00 3.73 -0.15
CA PHE A 274 -14.04 3.26 0.79
C PHE A 274 -15.38 3.99 0.66
N GLU A 275 -15.37 5.31 0.75
CA GLU A 275 -16.59 6.12 0.68
C GLU A 275 -17.33 5.97 -0.65
N THR A 276 -16.59 5.78 -1.75
CA THR A 276 -17.18 5.52 -3.06
C THR A 276 -17.75 4.11 -3.11
N GLY A 277 -16.99 3.12 -2.62
CA GLY A 277 -17.37 1.72 -2.61
C GLY A 277 -18.61 1.42 -1.77
N LEU A 278 -18.90 2.20 -0.73
CA LEU A 278 -20.15 2.10 0.06
C LEU A 278 -21.41 2.35 -0.79
N THR A 279 -21.30 3.15 -1.85
CA THR A 279 -22.46 3.54 -2.66
C THR A 279 -22.84 2.49 -3.71
N TYR A 280 -21.89 1.61 -4.04
CA TYR A 280 -21.99 0.62 -5.11
C TYR A 280 -22.83 -0.60 -4.73
N THR A 281 -23.35 -1.27 -5.75
CA THR A 281 -23.97 -2.60 -5.62
C THR A 281 -23.01 -3.62 -6.22
N TYR A 282 -22.66 -4.64 -5.45
CA TYR A 282 -21.77 -5.72 -5.88
C TYR A 282 -22.56 -6.98 -6.14
N ASN A 283 -22.18 -7.71 -7.19
CA ASN A 283 -22.63 -9.06 -7.47
C ASN A 283 -21.50 -10.04 -7.14
N PHE A 284 -21.84 -11.12 -6.46
CA PHE A 284 -20.95 -12.22 -6.13
C PHE A 284 -21.45 -13.46 -6.86
N THR A 285 -20.72 -13.89 -7.89
CA THR A 285 -20.97 -15.16 -8.57
C THR A 285 -20.12 -16.24 -7.92
N LEU A 286 -20.79 -17.19 -7.29
CA LEU A 286 -20.27 -18.22 -6.41
C LEU A 286 -20.30 -19.55 -7.16
N THR A 287 -19.16 -20.25 -7.25
CA THR A 287 -19.10 -21.58 -7.87
C THR A 287 -19.20 -22.66 -6.82
N ILE A 288 -20.25 -23.48 -6.88
CA ILE A 288 -20.52 -24.59 -5.96
C ILE A 288 -20.72 -25.87 -6.78
N ASP A 289 -19.87 -26.88 -6.61
CA ASP A 289 -19.81 -28.11 -7.43
C ASP A 289 -19.84 -27.84 -8.94
N GLY A 290 -19.18 -26.76 -9.36
CA GLY A 290 -19.11 -26.34 -10.77
C GLY A 290 -20.37 -25.64 -11.30
N GLN A 291 -21.39 -25.41 -10.48
CA GLN A 291 -22.56 -24.58 -10.80
C GLN A 291 -22.39 -23.17 -10.25
N GLU A 292 -22.87 -22.17 -10.99
CA GLU A 292 -22.75 -20.76 -10.61
C GLU A 292 -24.06 -20.23 -10.00
N TYR A 293 -23.94 -19.54 -8.87
CA TYR A 293 -25.03 -18.89 -8.15
C TYR A 293 -24.66 -17.43 -7.94
N THR A 294 -25.59 -16.50 -8.14
CA THR A 294 -25.29 -15.07 -7.95
C THR A 294 -26.12 -14.50 -6.82
N ILE A 295 -25.43 -13.83 -5.90
CA ILE A 295 -26.05 -12.99 -4.88
C ILE A 295 -25.59 -11.54 -5.08
N SER A 296 -26.39 -10.58 -4.66
CA SER A 296 -26.10 -9.17 -4.89
C SER A 296 -26.50 -8.32 -3.69
N GLY A 297 -25.77 -7.24 -3.44
CA GLY A 297 -26.13 -6.30 -2.39
C GLY A 297 -25.21 -5.10 -2.31
N LYS A 298 -25.52 -4.21 -1.36
CA LYS A 298 -24.67 -3.09 -1.00
C LYS A 298 -23.91 -3.39 0.29
N PRO A 299 -22.74 -2.77 0.51
CA PRO A 299 -22.10 -2.80 1.81
C PRO A 299 -23.03 -2.31 2.91
N ASN A 300 -22.96 -2.94 4.06
CA ASN A 300 -23.71 -2.56 5.24
C ASN A 300 -23.00 -1.40 5.94
N GLU A 301 -23.59 -0.21 5.90
CA GLU A 301 -22.99 1.01 6.45
C GLU A 301 -22.60 0.89 7.93
N LYS A 302 -23.36 0.12 8.73
CA LYS A 302 -23.09 -0.02 10.18
C LYS A 302 -21.96 -0.99 10.49
N MET A 303 -21.73 -1.95 9.60
CA MET A 303 -20.71 -2.98 9.76
C MET A 303 -19.42 -2.65 8.98
N SER A 304 -19.50 -1.71 8.05
CA SER A 304 -18.37 -1.24 7.25
C SER A 304 -17.59 -0.19 8.03
N SER A 305 -16.28 -0.39 8.17
CA SER A 305 -15.41 0.51 8.92
C SER A 305 -13.94 0.25 8.55
N ILE A 306 -13.07 1.23 8.80
CA ILE A 306 -11.60 1.09 8.62
C ILE A 306 -11.28 0.53 7.22
N ASN A 307 -11.87 1.13 6.19
CA ASN A 307 -11.63 0.73 4.79
C ASN A 307 -12.07 -0.71 4.43
N ASN A 308 -12.94 -1.33 5.24
CA ASN A 308 -13.60 -2.60 4.94
C ASN A 308 -15.08 -2.42 4.58
N LEU A 309 -15.43 -2.71 3.33
CA LEU A 309 -16.78 -2.79 2.80
C LEU A 309 -17.40 -4.13 3.20
N ASN A 310 -18.21 -4.14 4.25
CA ASN A 310 -18.74 -5.37 4.82
C ASN A 310 -20.11 -5.68 4.25
N MET A 311 -20.26 -6.82 3.56
CA MET A 311 -21.52 -7.26 2.96
C MET A 311 -22.45 -7.96 3.96
N TYR A 312 -22.43 -7.54 5.24
CA TYR A 312 -23.26 -8.14 6.28
C TYR A 312 -24.76 -7.95 6.00
N GLY A 313 -25.50 -9.06 6.02
CA GLY A 313 -26.95 -9.06 5.83
C GLY A 313 -27.39 -9.05 4.37
N ILE A 314 -26.49 -9.28 3.40
CA ILE A 314 -26.93 -9.58 2.04
C ILE A 314 -27.73 -10.89 2.02
N ALA A 315 -28.66 -10.99 1.07
CA ALA A 315 -29.44 -12.21 0.87
C ALA A 315 -28.52 -13.38 0.50
N GLY A 316 -28.81 -14.56 1.06
CA GLY A 316 -28.14 -15.80 0.73
C GLY A 316 -28.57 -16.36 -0.64
N ILE A 317 -28.09 -17.56 -0.95
CA ILE A 317 -28.57 -18.33 -2.09
C ILE A 317 -29.93 -18.95 -1.72
N GLU A 318 -30.91 -18.80 -2.61
CA GLU A 318 -32.24 -19.42 -2.50
C GLU A 318 -32.32 -20.79 -3.19
#